data_AF-A0A8K0KNA7-F1
#
_entry.id   AF-A0A8K0KNA7-F1
#
_cell.length_a   1.000
_cell.length_b   1.000
_cell.length_c   1.000
_cell.angle_alpha   90.00
_cell.angle_beta   90.00
_cell.angle_gamma   90.00
#
_symmetry.space_group_name_H-M   'P 1'
#
loop_
_entity.id
_entity.type
_entity.pdbx_description
1 polymer ?
#
loop_
_entity_poly.entity_id
_entity_poly.type
_entity_poly.pdbx_seq_one_letter_code
_entity_poly.pdbx_strand_id
1 'polypeptide(L)'
;MAEARTKYRLNNPEKVSRANLFAEVTSVFGPHIQILPSSATDRVTHWICTYFDGNVIHVYDSLPSVGGLTSEQINFLRKLFPHQPRVIYEQPQQQQNAYDCGVFAIAFAVSVANGLNPVSQNVCTRLLRPHMITIFQNKSIEPFPTEISYTALKKK
;
A
#
# COMPACT_ATOMS: atom_id res chain seq x y z
N MET A 1 -8.15 -35.66 -3.49
CA MET A 1 -7.66 -34.28 -3.34
C MET A 1 -8.12 -33.50 -4.56
N ALA A 2 -9.05 -32.57 -4.40
CA ALA A 2 -9.59 -31.74 -5.47
C ALA A 2 -9.92 -30.35 -4.89
N GLU A 3 -9.55 -29.33 -5.65
CA GLU A 3 -9.54 -27.90 -5.31
C GLU A 3 -10.96 -27.32 -5.14
N ALA A 4 -11.15 -26.52 -4.07
CA ALA A 4 -12.36 -25.73 -3.88
C ALA A 4 -12.23 -24.38 -4.62
N ARG A 5 -12.82 -24.29 -5.82
CA ARG A 5 -13.11 -23.02 -6.50
C ARG A 5 -14.41 -22.43 -5.96
N THR A 6 -14.33 -21.43 -5.09
CA THR A 6 -15.50 -20.66 -4.66
C THR A 6 -15.94 -19.72 -5.78
N LYS A 7 -17.10 -20.01 -6.38
CA LYS A 7 -17.75 -19.20 -7.41
C LYS A 7 -18.41 -17.98 -6.77
N TYR A 8 -18.04 -16.77 -7.17
CA TYR A 8 -18.81 -15.56 -6.89
C TYR A 8 -20.16 -15.63 -7.64
N ARG A 9 -21.27 -15.54 -6.90
CA ARG A 9 -22.64 -15.54 -7.41
C ARG A 9 -23.02 -14.08 -7.71
N LEU A 10 -23.19 -13.74 -8.99
CA LEU A 10 -23.74 -12.44 -9.40
C LEU A 10 -25.24 -12.41 -9.07
N ASN A 11 -25.64 -11.51 -8.17
CA ASN A 11 -27.05 -11.26 -7.90
C ASN A 11 -27.62 -10.29 -8.95
N ASN A 12 -28.81 -10.62 -9.42
CA ASN A 12 -29.58 -9.96 -10.48
C ASN A 12 -30.00 -8.52 -10.07
N PRO A 13 -29.73 -7.47 -10.87
CA PRO A 13 -29.85 -6.07 -10.42
C PRO A 13 -31.26 -5.46 -10.38
N GLU A 14 -32.33 -6.15 -10.80
CA GLU A 14 -33.62 -5.49 -11.08
C GLU A 14 -34.67 -5.46 -9.96
N LYS A 15 -34.36 -5.82 -8.70
CA LYS A 15 -35.35 -5.79 -7.60
C LYS A 15 -34.81 -5.31 -6.26
N VAL A 16 -34.31 -4.07 -6.18
CA VAL A 16 -34.10 -3.40 -4.89
C VAL A 16 -34.99 -2.16 -4.79
N SER A 17 -35.91 -2.18 -3.84
CA SER A 17 -36.88 -1.09 -3.62
C SER A 17 -36.20 0.19 -3.16
N ARG A 18 -36.73 1.35 -3.59
CA ARG A 18 -36.20 2.69 -3.30
C ARG A 18 -36.10 3.07 -1.81
N ALA A 19 -36.72 2.29 -0.91
CA ALA A 19 -36.76 2.58 0.52
C ALA A 19 -35.48 2.19 1.28
N ASN A 20 -34.58 1.40 0.70
CA ASN A 20 -33.29 1.03 1.32
C ASN A 20 -32.12 1.94 0.93
N LEU A 21 -32.36 3.03 0.19
CA LEU A 21 -31.31 3.94 -0.29
C LEU A 21 -30.65 4.81 0.79
N PHE A 22 -31.09 4.70 2.04
CA PHE A 22 -30.50 5.38 3.19
C PHE A 22 -29.93 4.43 4.24
N ALA A 23 -29.86 3.13 3.95
CA ALA A 23 -28.97 2.25 4.72
C ALA A 23 -27.55 2.70 4.41
N GLU A 24 -26.89 3.24 5.43
CA GLU A 24 -25.51 3.71 5.48
C GLU A 24 -24.66 3.22 4.31
N VAL A 25 -24.26 4.14 3.42
CA VAL A 25 -23.10 3.92 2.56
C VAL A 25 -21.88 3.99 3.47
N THR A 26 -21.73 3.01 4.37
CA THR A 26 -20.42 2.60 4.85
C THR A 26 -19.65 2.25 3.59
N SER A 27 -18.52 2.92 3.35
CA SER A 27 -17.64 2.71 2.19
C SER A 27 -17.71 1.29 1.65
N VAL A 28 -18.03 1.11 0.36
CA VAL A 28 -18.11 -0.20 -0.32
C VAL A 28 -16.75 -0.95 -0.28
N PHE A 29 -15.69 -0.29 0.19
CA PHE A 29 -14.35 -0.83 0.30
C PHE A 29 -13.96 -0.94 1.78
N GLY A 30 -13.64 -2.16 2.22
CA GLY A 30 -12.93 -2.40 3.47
C GLY A 30 -11.47 -1.90 3.40
N PRO A 31 -10.71 -2.07 4.49
CA PRO A 31 -9.31 -1.64 4.54
C PRO A 31 -8.51 -2.27 3.41
N HIS A 32 -7.68 -1.48 2.72
CA HIS A 32 -6.87 -1.98 1.62
C HIS A 32 -5.65 -1.13 1.34
N ILE A 33 -4.69 -1.74 0.66
CA ILE A 33 -3.40 -1.15 0.31
C ILE A 33 -3.32 -0.98 -1.21
N GLN A 34 -2.78 0.15 -1.68
CA GLN A 34 -2.44 0.38 -3.08
C GLN A 34 -0.97 0.79 -3.22
N ILE A 35 -0.37 0.43 -4.36
CA ILE A 35 0.93 0.93 -4.80
C ILE A 35 0.68 1.77 -6.04
N LEU A 36 0.93 3.08 -5.97
CA LEU A 36 0.53 4.03 -7.00
C LEU A 36 1.75 4.66 -7.69
N PRO A 37 1.83 4.62 -9.03
CA PRO A 37 2.87 5.35 -9.76
C PRO A 37 2.50 6.84 -9.86
N SER A 38 3.52 7.72 -9.92
CA SER A 38 3.34 9.17 -10.05
C SER A 38 2.83 9.57 -11.44
N SER A 39 3.46 9.04 -12.50
CA SER A 39 3.04 9.14 -13.90
C SER A 39 3.92 8.22 -14.77
N ALA A 40 3.36 7.73 -15.88
CA ALA A 40 4.04 6.88 -16.85
C ALA A 40 4.58 7.68 -18.07
N THR A 41 4.92 8.96 -17.89
CA THR A 41 5.66 9.71 -18.91
C THR A 41 7.13 9.32 -18.91
N ASP A 42 7.88 9.76 -19.92
CA ASP A 42 9.33 9.61 -20.20
C ASP A 42 10.33 9.99 -19.07
N ARG A 43 9.84 10.20 -17.84
CA ARG A 43 10.63 10.45 -16.63
C ARG A 43 10.72 9.20 -15.77
N VAL A 44 11.65 9.18 -14.83
CA VAL A 44 11.71 8.15 -13.78
C VAL A 44 10.40 8.16 -13.00
N THR A 45 9.60 7.09 -13.15
CA THR A 45 8.34 6.92 -12.40
C THR A 45 8.65 6.77 -10.91
N HIS A 46 7.98 7.56 -10.09
CA HIS A 46 8.00 7.44 -8.64
C HIS A 46 6.86 6.56 -8.17
N TRP A 47 7.06 5.78 -7.11
CA TRP A 47 6.08 4.84 -6.57
C TRP A 47 5.85 5.13 -5.09
N ILE A 48 4.58 5.19 -4.69
CA ILE A 48 4.15 5.40 -3.30
C ILE A 48 3.27 4.24 -2.82
N CYS A 49 3.13 4.11 -1.51
CA CYS A 49 2.15 3.22 -0.90
C CYS A 49 1.02 4.04 -0.29
N THR A 50 -0.23 3.66 -0.54
CA THR A 50 -1.39 4.19 0.19
C THR A 50 -2.13 3.09 0.92
N TYR A 51 -2.68 3.43 2.09
CA TYR A 51 -3.48 2.50 2.90
C TYR A 51 -4.75 3.22 3.35
N PHE A 52 -5.91 2.65 2.99
CA PHE A 52 -7.18 3.06 3.56
C PHE A 52 -7.49 2.18 4.75
N ASP A 53 -7.66 2.77 5.93
CA ASP A 53 -7.91 2.05 7.18
C ASP A 53 -9.40 1.77 7.46
N GLY A 54 -10.28 2.22 6.55
CA GLY A 54 -11.74 2.23 6.73
C GLY A 54 -12.31 3.63 6.98
N ASN A 55 -11.46 4.62 7.28
CA ASN A 55 -11.86 5.99 7.60
C ASN A 55 -11.02 7.04 6.85
N VAL A 56 -9.70 6.92 6.84
CA VAL A 56 -8.76 7.85 6.22
C VAL A 56 -7.78 7.13 5.29
N ILE A 57 -7.20 7.87 4.35
CA ILE A 57 -6.14 7.37 3.47
C ILE A 57 -4.80 7.84 4.02
N HIS A 58 -3.95 6.89 4.41
CA HIS A 58 -2.55 7.13 4.74
C HIS A 58 -1.72 7.06 3.46
N VAL A 59 -0.82 8.02 3.28
CA VAL A 59 0.14 8.06 2.18
C VAL A 59 1.55 7.90 2.76
N TYR A 60 2.24 6.86 2.31
CA TYR A 60 3.63 6.59 2.65
C TYR A 60 4.50 6.83 1.42
N ASP A 61 5.33 7.85 1.51
CA ASP A 61 6.20 8.31 0.42
C ASP A 61 7.66 8.37 0.90
N SER A 62 8.54 7.61 0.26
CA SER A 62 9.98 7.62 0.54
C SER A 62 10.75 8.76 -0.15
N LEU A 63 10.09 9.54 -1.02
CA LEU A 63 10.60 10.76 -1.66
C LEU A 63 9.59 11.93 -1.52
N PRO A 64 9.31 12.43 -0.31
CA PRO A 64 8.30 13.46 -0.11
C PRO A 64 8.66 14.82 -0.74
N SER A 65 9.91 15.03 -1.15
CA SER A 65 10.37 16.26 -1.83
C SER A 65 9.70 16.50 -3.20
N VAL A 66 8.91 15.56 -3.71
CA VAL A 66 8.18 15.66 -4.98
C VAL A 66 6.79 16.33 -4.82
N GLY A 67 6.41 16.78 -3.62
CA GLY A 67 5.26 17.69 -3.44
C GLY A 67 3.91 17.00 -3.20
N GLY A 68 3.92 15.78 -2.64
CA GLY A 68 2.71 15.03 -2.33
C GLY A 68 2.16 14.24 -3.52
N LEU A 69 0.87 13.90 -3.48
CA LEU A 69 0.24 13.11 -4.53
C LEU A 69 0.20 13.87 -5.86
N THR A 70 0.50 13.19 -6.96
CA THR A 70 0.33 13.75 -8.31
C THR A 70 -1.14 13.89 -8.69
N SER A 71 -1.43 14.70 -9.71
CA SER A 71 -2.79 14.82 -10.27
C SER A 71 -3.38 13.47 -10.68
N GLU A 72 -2.56 12.58 -11.24
CA GLU A 72 -2.93 11.22 -11.65
C GLU A 72 -3.31 10.36 -10.43
N GLN A 73 -2.48 10.39 -9.37
CA GLN A 73 -2.76 9.67 -8.12
C GLN A 73 -4.01 10.22 -7.43
N ILE A 74 -4.19 11.54 -7.38
CA ILE A 74 -5.38 12.18 -6.83
C ILE A 74 -6.62 11.76 -7.62
N ASN A 75 -6.56 11.77 -8.95
CA ASN A 75 -7.67 11.36 -9.81
C ASN A 75 -8.00 9.87 -9.64
N PHE A 76 -7.00 9.01 -9.47
CA PHE A 76 -7.21 7.61 -9.14
C PHE A 76 -7.93 7.46 -7.79
N LEU A 77 -7.44 8.11 -6.74
CA LEU A 77 -8.04 8.04 -5.41
C LEU A 77 -9.46 8.61 -5.37
N ARG A 78 -9.77 9.68 -6.11
CA ARG A 78 -11.14 10.22 -6.23
C ARG A 78 -12.11 9.23 -6.89
N LYS A 79 -11.64 8.44 -7.87
CA LYS A 79 -12.45 7.39 -8.50
C LYS A 79 -12.66 6.22 -7.56
N LEU A 80 -11.62 5.83 -6.83
CA LEU A 80 -11.67 4.74 -5.85
C LEU A 80 -12.51 5.10 -4.62
N PHE A 81 -12.46 6.35 -4.18
CA PHE A 81 -13.17 6.87 -3.01
C PHE A 81 -14.04 8.08 -3.39
N PRO A 82 -15.26 7.86 -3.93
CA PRO A 82 -16.17 8.96 -4.29
C PRO A 82 -16.56 9.85 -3.10
N HIS A 83 -16.51 9.30 -1.88
CA HIS A 83 -16.79 10.03 -0.63
C HIS A 83 -15.61 10.89 -0.14
N GLN A 84 -14.46 10.83 -0.83
CA GLN A 84 -13.28 11.68 -0.59
C GLN A 84 -12.85 11.73 0.89
N PRO A 85 -12.45 10.59 1.47
CA PRO A 85 -11.96 10.53 2.85
C PRO A 85 -10.72 11.40 3.02
N ARG A 86 -10.46 11.81 4.27
CA ARG A 86 -9.28 12.61 4.60
C ARG A 86 -8.00 11.86 4.22
N VAL A 87 -7.04 12.57 3.64
CA VAL A 87 -5.71 12.05 3.33
C VAL A 87 -4.71 12.51 4.41
N ILE A 88 -3.92 11.59 4.93
CA ILE A 88 -2.84 11.82 5.89
C ILE A 88 -1.52 11.49 5.21
N TYR A 89 -0.61 12.47 5.18
CA TYR A 89 0.75 12.31 4.65
C TYR A 89 1.69 11.90 5.77
N GLU A 90 1.96 10.60 5.84
CA GLU A 90 2.86 10.03 6.83
C GLU A 90 4.31 10.42 6.53
N GLN A 91 5.17 10.35 7.54
CA GLN A 91 6.60 10.67 7.42
C GLN A 91 7.46 9.41 7.64
N PRO A 92 7.41 8.41 6.74
CA PRO A 92 8.21 7.20 6.86
C PRO A 92 9.69 7.45 6.54
N GLN A 93 10.50 6.40 6.68
CA GLN A 93 11.90 6.43 6.24
C GLN A 93 12.01 6.85 4.78
N GLN A 94 12.85 7.87 4.52
CA GLN A 94 13.13 8.34 3.18
C GLN A 94 14.23 7.50 2.52
N GLN A 95 14.11 7.31 1.20
CA GLN A 95 15.18 6.70 0.41
C GLN A 95 16.29 7.72 0.14
N GLN A 96 17.50 7.23 -0.10
CA GLN A 96 18.69 8.08 -0.34
C GLN A 96 19.12 8.11 -1.82
N ASN A 97 18.35 7.51 -2.72
CA ASN A 97 18.65 7.41 -4.15
C ASN A 97 17.39 7.61 -5.00
N ALA A 98 17.50 7.57 -6.33
CA ALA A 98 16.38 7.82 -7.24
C ALA A 98 15.60 6.57 -7.69
N TYR A 99 15.96 5.38 -7.21
CA TYR A 99 15.54 4.11 -7.84
C TYR A 99 15.01 3.06 -6.85
N ASP A 100 14.95 3.35 -5.55
CA ASP A 100 14.41 2.44 -4.54
C ASP A 100 12.94 2.71 -4.15
N CYS A 101 12.28 3.72 -4.72
CA CYS A 101 10.89 4.06 -4.36
C CYS A 101 9.92 2.89 -4.51
N GLY A 102 10.09 2.09 -5.56
CA GLY A 102 9.30 0.88 -5.76
C GLY A 102 9.46 -0.14 -4.61
N VAL A 103 10.69 -0.41 -4.16
CA VAL A 103 10.92 -1.38 -3.09
C VAL A 103 10.56 -0.82 -1.70
N PHE A 104 10.71 0.49 -1.48
CA PHE A 104 10.20 1.14 -0.28
C PHE A 104 8.66 1.09 -0.20
N ALA A 105 7.95 1.40 -1.30
CA ALA A 105 6.50 1.29 -1.35
C ALA A 105 6.02 -0.13 -1.01
N ILE A 106 6.72 -1.16 -1.51
CA ILE A 106 6.45 -2.56 -1.13
C ILE A 106 6.74 -2.79 0.36
N ALA A 107 7.88 -2.33 0.89
CA ALA A 107 8.20 -2.50 2.31
C ALA A 107 7.17 -1.84 3.24
N PHE A 108 6.64 -0.68 2.86
CA PHE A 108 5.55 -0.02 3.59
C PHE A 108 4.25 -0.85 3.52
N ALA A 109 3.88 -1.33 2.33
CA ALA A 109 2.72 -2.21 2.16
C ALA A 109 2.83 -3.49 3.01
N VAL A 110 4.00 -4.13 3.01
CA VAL A 110 4.28 -5.32 3.82
C VAL A 110 4.20 -5.02 5.33
N SER A 111 4.69 -3.85 5.76
CA SER A 111 4.58 -3.42 7.16
C SER A 111 3.11 -3.29 7.57
N VAL A 112 2.30 -2.57 6.78
CA VAL A 112 0.86 -2.43 7.03
C VAL A 112 0.15 -3.79 7.04
N ALA A 113 0.46 -4.67 6.08
CA ALA A 113 -0.12 -6.00 6.00
C ALA A 113 0.19 -6.89 7.22
N ASN A 114 1.30 -6.62 7.91
CA ASN A 114 1.71 -7.28 9.15
C ASN A 114 1.28 -6.52 10.42
N GLY A 115 0.43 -5.49 10.29
CA GLY A 115 -0.04 -4.69 11.43
C GLY A 115 1.04 -3.78 12.03
N LEU A 116 2.13 -3.52 11.30
CA LEU A 116 3.22 -2.64 11.72
C LEU A 116 3.02 -1.23 11.16
N ASN A 117 3.46 -0.22 11.91
CA ASN A 117 3.50 1.15 11.44
C ASN A 117 4.75 1.39 10.57
N PRO A 118 4.63 1.75 9.27
CA PRO A 118 5.78 2.06 8.41
C PRO A 118 6.65 3.21 8.92
N VAL A 119 6.07 4.19 9.64
CA VAL A 119 6.80 5.35 10.18
C VAL A 119 7.82 4.94 11.24
N SER A 120 7.55 3.85 11.97
CA SER A 120 8.46 3.34 13.00
C SER A 120 9.46 2.32 12.48
N GLN A 121 9.45 1.99 11.19
CA GLN A 121 10.38 1.00 10.62
C GLN A 121 11.65 1.69 10.12
N ASN A 122 12.81 1.28 10.64
CA ASN A 122 14.12 1.63 10.08
C ASN A 122 14.64 0.46 9.23
N VAL A 123 14.06 0.30 8.05
CA VAL A 123 14.39 -0.79 7.11
C VAL A 123 15.85 -0.71 6.67
N CYS A 124 16.50 -1.87 6.66
CA CYS A 124 17.88 -2.01 6.20
C CYS A 124 17.92 -1.92 4.67
N THR A 125 18.32 -0.77 4.14
CA THR A 125 18.32 -0.48 2.70
C THR A 125 19.12 -1.49 1.89
N ARG A 126 20.21 -2.02 2.46
CA ARG A 126 21.07 -3.05 1.85
C ARG A 126 20.34 -4.38 1.62
N LEU A 127 19.28 -4.64 2.37
CA LEU A 127 18.51 -5.89 2.32
C LEU A 127 17.16 -5.75 1.62
N LEU A 128 16.72 -4.55 1.22
CA LEU A 128 15.44 -4.33 0.55
C LEU A 128 15.27 -5.24 -0.69
N ARG A 129 16.16 -5.12 -1.68
CA ARG A 129 16.04 -5.89 -2.93
C ARG A 129 16.22 -7.41 -2.72
N PRO A 130 17.25 -7.90 -1.99
CA PRO A 130 17.40 -9.32 -1.72
C PRO A 130 16.21 -9.91 -0.94
N HIS A 131 15.71 -9.21 0.07
CA HIS A 131 14.59 -9.71 0.87
C HIS A 131 13.29 -9.77 0.07
N MET A 132 13.05 -8.84 -0.85
CA MET A 132 11.92 -8.90 -1.77
C MET A 132 11.94 -10.18 -2.62
N ILE A 133 13.13 -10.61 -3.08
CA ILE A 133 13.28 -11.90 -3.78
C ILE A 133 12.90 -13.05 -2.85
N THR A 134 13.36 -13.02 -1.59
CA THR A 134 13.01 -14.04 -0.57
C THR A 134 11.50 -14.12 -0.33
N ILE A 135 10.80 -12.99 -0.19
CA ILE A 135 9.34 -12.95 -0.04
C ILE A 135 8.65 -13.69 -1.19
N PHE A 136 9.06 -13.43 -2.44
CA PHE A 136 8.47 -14.09 -3.60
C PHE A 136 8.82 -15.58 -3.71
N GLN A 137 10.06 -15.95 -3.40
CA GLN A 137 10.49 -17.35 -3.41
C GLN A 137 9.79 -18.17 -2.32
N ASN A 138 9.67 -17.62 -1.12
CA ASN A 138 9.05 -18.28 0.02
C ASN A 138 7.52 -18.17 0.00
N LYS A 139 6.95 -17.30 -0.86
CA LYS A 139 5.51 -17.03 -0.94
C LYS A 139 4.94 -16.57 0.42
N SER A 140 5.74 -15.84 1.18
CA SER A 140 5.42 -15.36 2.54
C SER A 140 5.66 -13.86 2.62
N ILE A 141 4.64 -13.10 3.02
CA ILE A 141 4.70 -11.64 3.17
C ILE A 141 5.27 -11.31 4.55
N GLU A 142 6.59 -11.42 4.68
CA GLU A 142 7.30 -11.20 5.94
C GLU A 142 7.80 -9.74 6.07
N PRO A 143 7.82 -9.16 7.28
CA PRO A 143 8.38 -7.84 7.51
C PRO A 143 9.83 -7.72 7.02
N PHE A 144 10.13 -6.59 6.36
CA PHE A 144 11.48 -6.31 5.90
C PHE A 144 12.46 -6.17 7.08
N PRO A 145 13.70 -6.67 6.95
CA PRO A 145 14.72 -6.53 7.99
C PRO A 145 15.01 -5.06 8.32
N THR A 146 15.21 -4.79 9.60
CA THR A 146 15.63 -3.47 10.09
C THR A 146 17.14 -3.41 10.29
N GLU A 147 17.69 -2.22 10.47
CA GLU A 147 19.11 -2.05 10.83
C GLU A 147 19.47 -2.76 12.15
N ILE A 148 18.53 -2.84 13.10
CA ILE A 148 18.71 -3.56 14.37
C ILE A 148 18.78 -5.07 14.12
N SER A 149 17.83 -5.63 13.36
CA SER A 149 17.84 -7.08 13.09
C SER A 149 19.07 -7.50 12.29
N TYR A 150 19.54 -6.66 11.38
CA TYR A 150 20.76 -6.91 10.61
C TYR A 150 22.03 -6.90 11.48
N THR A 151 22.18 -5.92 12.38
CA THR A 151 23.35 -5.84 13.27
C THR A 151 23.37 -7.00 14.27
N ALA A 152 22.22 -7.47 14.73
CA ALA A 152 22.10 -8.65 15.58
C ALA A 152 22.58 -9.93 14.88
N LEU A 153 22.31 -10.08 13.58
CA LEU A 153 22.77 -11.23 12.78
C LEU A 153 24.29 -11.24 12.56
N LYS A 154 24.94 -10.08 12.49
CA LYS A 154 26.42 -9.98 12.34
C LYS A 154 27.20 -10.30 13.61
N LYS A 155 26.55 -10.30 14.78
CA LYS A 155 27.19 -10.58 16.08
C LYS A 155 27.16 -12.07 16.46
N LYS A 156 26.56 -12.92 15.63
CA LYS A 156 26.59 -14.38 15.74
C LYS A 156 27.59 -14.94 14.74
#